data_AF-A0AAV5KMK6-F1
#
_entry.id   AF-A0AAV5KMK6-F1
#
_cell.length_a   1.000
_cell.length_b   1.000
_cell.length_c   1.000
_cell.angle_alpha   90.00
_cell.angle_beta   90.00
_cell.angle_gamma   90.00
#
_symmetry.space_group_name_H-M   'P 1'
#
loop_
_entity.id
_entity.type
_entity.pdbx_description
1 polymer ?
#
loop_
_entity_poly.entity_id
_entity_poly.type
_entity_poly.pdbx_seq_one_letter_code
_entity_poly.pdbx_strand_id
1 'polypeptide(L)'
;MISCFEKLKILIIHDCKDLEYLFSSSVESDSEGMIQPLLPKLKRLELGDLPRLKSICRERAAMVCNSLESIVIWNCYSLRRFPLYLPQLENGQPSPPPSLKQIVVWPHECWKSLEWDHPNAERVLLEFCGRYHSFPFKLVEGRIKRLEFTDIDVEITWLPPSVQELVLNRCNYLRSLNDISSTKDAEELECCRIWNCNGVKCFLSSSINLLAQKLEVLDLFSLENLEALFEAEAITKSPLPPDTFSSLKTIGVWHCHKIKTLFPFWMNLQSLEEINIGFCNQMEEIIVWDAEEAGGEKEGVIQLILPKLKILDLKELPALKSICSRRALMVCDSLKKIRIWNCEGLRRIPLYLPLLDNGRPSRPPSLEEIVLWPQEWGESWWESLEWDHPNAKDVLLPFLNFTPRWH
;
A
#
# COMPACT_ATOMS: atom_id res chain seq x y z
N MET A 1 5.90 -19.84 -31.40
CA MET A 1 6.18 -19.46 -30.00
C MET A 1 4.90 -19.31 -29.13
N ILE A 2 3.73 -19.79 -29.58
CA ILE A 2 2.44 -19.59 -28.88
C ILE A 2 2.07 -20.76 -27.92
N SER A 3 2.77 -21.90 -28.00
CA SER A 3 2.59 -23.04 -27.08
C SER A 3 3.17 -22.84 -25.68
N CYS A 4 3.84 -21.71 -25.39
CA CYS A 4 4.54 -21.49 -24.12
C CYS A 4 3.64 -21.02 -22.96
N PHE A 5 2.39 -20.63 -23.21
CA PHE A 5 1.53 -19.99 -22.20
C PHE A 5 0.21 -20.73 -21.88
N GLU A 6 0.08 -22.00 -22.28
CA GLU A 6 -1.15 -22.79 -22.06
C GLU A 6 -1.55 -22.94 -20.57
N LYS A 7 -0.60 -22.74 -19.65
CA LYS A 7 -0.82 -22.79 -18.20
C LYS A 7 -0.96 -21.42 -17.54
N LEU A 8 -0.79 -20.32 -18.30
CA LEU A 8 -0.78 -18.97 -17.74
C LEU A 8 -2.19 -18.61 -17.23
N LYS A 9 -2.28 -18.32 -15.94
CA LYS A 9 -3.54 -17.95 -15.26
C LYS A 9 -3.63 -16.45 -14.98
N ILE A 10 -2.53 -15.74 -14.87
CA ILE A 10 -2.51 -14.31 -14.57
C ILE A 10 -1.47 -13.66 -15.49
N LEU A 11 -1.84 -12.56 -16.15
CA LEU A 11 -0.96 -11.77 -17.02
C LEU A 11 -1.10 -10.30 -16.61
N ILE A 12 0.00 -9.68 -16.18
CA ILE A 12 0.05 -8.29 -15.68
C ILE A 12 1.20 -7.59 -16.39
N ILE A 13 0.94 -6.46 -17.04
CA ILE A 13 1.93 -5.70 -17.80
C ILE A 13 1.74 -4.20 -17.58
N HIS A 14 2.66 -3.56 -16.85
CA HIS A 14 2.61 -2.13 -16.54
C HIS A 14 3.84 -1.35 -17.04
N ASP A 15 3.69 -0.05 -17.31
CA ASP A 15 4.74 0.95 -17.61
C ASP A 15 5.69 0.59 -18.78
N CYS A 16 5.20 -0.14 -19.78
CA CYS A 16 5.96 -0.46 -20.99
C CYS A 16 5.67 0.57 -22.10
N LYS A 17 6.48 1.63 -22.15
CA LYS A 17 6.25 2.81 -23.00
C LYS A 17 6.39 2.57 -24.50
N ASP A 18 7.19 1.59 -24.90
CA ASP A 18 7.44 1.24 -26.31
C ASP A 18 6.69 -0.01 -26.77
N LEU A 19 5.92 -0.63 -25.88
CA LEU A 19 5.23 -1.88 -26.16
C LEU A 19 3.98 -1.61 -27.00
N GLU A 20 4.06 -1.89 -28.30
CA GLU A 20 2.93 -1.72 -29.20
C GLU A 20 1.99 -2.94 -29.24
N TYR A 21 2.55 -4.13 -29.04
CA TYR A 21 1.85 -5.42 -29.08
C TYR A 21 2.46 -6.37 -28.05
N LEU A 22 1.62 -7.15 -27.35
CA LEU A 22 2.10 -8.15 -26.38
C LEU A 22 2.58 -9.42 -27.06
N PHE A 23 1.92 -9.80 -28.16
CA PHE A 23 2.22 -11.01 -28.90
C PHE A 23 2.31 -10.73 -30.40
N SER A 24 3.39 -11.19 -31.02
CA SER A 24 3.57 -11.25 -32.48
C SER A 24 3.74 -12.71 -32.90
N SER A 25 2.86 -13.21 -33.76
CA SER A 25 3.07 -14.52 -34.37
C SER A 25 4.10 -14.39 -35.51
N SER A 26 4.81 -15.49 -35.77
CA SER A 26 5.72 -15.65 -36.91
C SER A 26 5.40 -16.94 -37.66
N VAL A 27 4.13 -17.33 -37.72
CA VAL A 27 3.74 -18.59 -38.37
C VAL A 27 2.83 -18.29 -39.53
N GLU A 28 3.35 -18.59 -40.73
CA GLU A 28 2.59 -18.61 -41.96
C GLU A 28 1.36 -19.50 -41.80
N SER A 29 0.26 -19.00 -42.35
CA SER A 29 -1.02 -19.66 -42.44
C SER A 29 -0.91 -21.01 -43.16
N ASP A 30 -1.03 -22.11 -42.42
CA ASP A 30 -1.47 -23.35 -43.00
C ASP A 30 -2.97 -23.51 -42.71
N SER A 31 -3.75 -23.37 -43.79
CA SER A 31 -5.07 -23.96 -44.05
C SER A 31 -6.06 -24.11 -42.88
N GLU A 32 -7.22 -23.46 -43.05
CA GLU A 32 -8.43 -23.51 -42.21
C GLU A 32 -8.36 -22.77 -40.87
N GLY A 33 -8.40 -21.43 -40.94
CA GLY A 33 -9.31 -20.56 -40.16
C GLY A 33 -9.45 -20.69 -38.63
N MET A 34 -8.67 -21.54 -37.97
CA MET A 34 -8.79 -21.84 -36.54
C MET A 34 -7.65 -21.17 -35.80
N ILE A 35 -7.96 -20.01 -35.24
CA ILE A 35 -7.03 -19.24 -34.42
C ILE A 35 -6.94 -19.93 -33.05
N GLN A 36 -5.77 -20.45 -32.70
CA GLN A 36 -5.55 -21.07 -31.40
C GLN A 36 -5.73 -20.04 -30.26
N PRO A 37 -6.39 -20.39 -29.14
CA PRO A 37 -6.52 -19.50 -27.99
C PRO A 37 -5.14 -19.15 -27.44
N LEU A 38 -4.80 -17.86 -27.42
CA LEU A 38 -3.47 -17.43 -27.01
C LEU A 38 -3.19 -17.72 -25.52
N LEU A 39 -4.22 -17.71 -24.66
CA LEU A 39 -4.12 -17.86 -23.20
C LEU A 39 -5.38 -18.57 -22.62
N PRO A 40 -5.56 -19.89 -22.86
CA PRO A 40 -6.84 -20.57 -22.57
C PRO A 40 -7.17 -20.69 -21.08
N LYS A 41 -6.17 -20.64 -20.19
CA LYS A 41 -6.33 -20.76 -18.73
C LYS A 41 -6.27 -19.42 -17.99
N LEU A 42 -6.23 -18.30 -18.72
CA LEU A 42 -6.11 -16.98 -18.12
C LEU A 42 -7.36 -16.66 -17.30
N LYS A 43 -7.14 -16.33 -16.03
CA LYS A 43 -8.12 -15.90 -15.03
C LYS A 43 -8.04 -14.40 -14.76
N ARG A 44 -6.88 -13.76 -14.86
CA ARG A 44 -6.72 -12.31 -14.63
C ARG A 44 -5.80 -11.68 -15.66
N LEU A 45 -6.21 -10.55 -16.23
CA LEU A 45 -5.44 -9.75 -17.16
C LEU A 45 -5.36 -8.31 -16.65
N GLU A 46 -4.16 -7.76 -16.53
CA GLU A 46 -3.93 -6.36 -16.14
C GLU A 46 -2.97 -5.65 -17.09
N LEU A 47 -3.39 -4.47 -17.58
CA LEU A 47 -2.64 -3.64 -18.53
C LEU A 47 -2.63 -2.19 -18.05
N GLY A 48 -1.48 -1.61 -17.79
CA GLY A 48 -1.37 -0.36 -17.02
C GLY A 48 -0.27 0.55 -17.56
N ASP A 49 -0.53 1.83 -17.77
CA ASP A 49 0.51 2.80 -18.18
C ASP A 49 1.24 2.39 -19.48
N LEU A 50 0.49 1.90 -20.47
CA LEU A 50 1.01 1.46 -21.76
C LEU A 50 0.62 2.45 -22.88
N PRO A 51 1.30 3.61 -22.99
CA PRO A 51 0.87 4.70 -23.87
C PRO A 51 0.94 4.36 -25.37
N ARG A 52 1.74 3.36 -25.77
CA ARG A 52 1.88 2.91 -27.17
C ARG A 52 1.20 1.58 -27.46
N LEU A 53 0.61 0.92 -26.47
CA LEU A 53 -0.05 -0.38 -26.70
C LEU A 53 -1.27 -0.18 -27.59
N LYS A 54 -1.24 -0.75 -28.79
CA LYS A 54 -2.33 -0.66 -29.77
C LYS A 54 -3.29 -1.83 -29.64
N SER A 55 -2.76 -3.03 -29.39
CA SER A 55 -3.53 -4.24 -29.14
C SER A 55 -2.69 -5.30 -28.40
N ILE A 56 -3.35 -6.27 -27.78
CA ILE A 56 -2.70 -7.44 -27.18
C ILE A 56 -2.00 -8.30 -28.24
N CYS A 57 -2.62 -8.48 -29.41
CA CYS A 57 -2.11 -9.29 -30.51
C CYS A 57 -1.84 -8.43 -31.74
N ARG A 58 -0.71 -8.68 -32.44
CA ARG A 58 -0.37 -7.98 -33.69
C ARG A 58 -1.28 -8.37 -34.87
N GLU A 59 -1.69 -9.63 -34.94
CA GLU A 59 -2.58 -10.19 -35.96
C GLU A 59 -4.04 -10.21 -35.47
N ARG A 60 -5.02 -10.41 -36.38
CA ARG A 60 -6.44 -10.60 -36.03
C ARG A 60 -6.68 -11.94 -35.34
N ALA A 61 -6.03 -12.15 -34.20
CA ALA A 61 -6.20 -13.32 -33.36
C ALA A 61 -7.23 -13.03 -32.27
N ALA A 62 -8.28 -13.85 -32.19
CA ALA A 62 -9.25 -13.80 -31.10
C ALA A 62 -8.72 -14.61 -29.90
N MET A 63 -8.75 -14.05 -28.69
CA MET A 63 -8.43 -14.78 -27.46
C MET A 63 -9.71 -15.43 -26.93
N VAL A 64 -9.74 -16.76 -26.91
CA VAL A 64 -10.79 -17.52 -26.22
C VAL A 64 -10.33 -17.75 -24.78
N CYS A 65 -10.80 -16.90 -23.85
CA CYS A 65 -10.44 -16.95 -22.43
C CYS A 65 -11.67 -17.28 -21.57
N ASN A 66 -12.19 -18.50 -21.68
CA ASN A 66 -13.39 -18.94 -20.94
C ASN A 66 -13.19 -18.97 -19.41
N SER A 67 -11.93 -19.00 -18.95
CA SER A 67 -11.55 -18.94 -17.53
C SER A 67 -11.35 -17.53 -16.99
N LEU A 68 -11.49 -16.47 -17.80
CA LEU A 68 -11.17 -15.10 -17.39
C LEU A 68 -12.16 -14.59 -16.36
N GLU A 69 -11.66 -14.25 -15.18
CA GLU A 69 -12.43 -13.77 -14.03
C GLU A 69 -12.34 -12.25 -13.85
N SER A 70 -11.20 -11.64 -14.19
CA SER A 70 -10.94 -10.21 -13.95
C SER A 70 -10.12 -9.57 -15.06
N ILE A 71 -10.55 -8.40 -15.54
CA ILE A 71 -9.79 -7.55 -16.46
C ILE A 71 -9.59 -6.18 -15.81
N VAL A 72 -8.34 -5.71 -15.75
CA VAL A 72 -8.01 -4.37 -15.24
C VAL A 72 -7.17 -3.64 -16.28
N ILE A 73 -7.60 -2.46 -16.73
CA ILE A 73 -6.86 -1.65 -17.70
C ILE A 73 -6.73 -0.23 -17.17
N TRP A 74 -5.51 0.32 -17.12
CA TRP A 74 -5.37 1.74 -16.87
C TRP A 74 -4.31 2.48 -17.68
N ASN A 75 -4.53 3.77 -17.92
CA ASN A 75 -3.60 4.66 -18.63
C ASN A 75 -3.09 4.09 -19.97
N CYS A 76 -3.89 3.27 -20.65
CA CYS A 76 -3.58 2.64 -21.95
C CYS A 76 -4.24 3.40 -23.10
N TYR A 77 -3.91 4.69 -23.27
CA TYR A 77 -4.62 5.61 -24.16
C TYR A 77 -4.63 5.24 -25.65
N SER A 78 -3.68 4.42 -26.10
CA SER A 78 -3.60 3.96 -27.49
C SER A 78 -4.29 2.61 -27.72
N LEU A 79 -4.79 1.97 -26.66
CA LEU A 79 -5.41 0.65 -26.75
C LEU A 79 -6.77 0.79 -27.43
N ARG A 80 -6.83 0.30 -28.67
CA ARG A 80 -8.06 0.30 -29.45
C ARG A 80 -8.73 -1.05 -29.43
N ARG A 81 -7.98 -2.13 -29.63
CA ARG A 81 -8.61 -3.46 -29.78
C ARG A 81 -8.31 -4.36 -28.60
N PHE A 82 -9.38 -4.85 -27.97
CA PHE A 82 -9.32 -5.90 -26.96
C PHE A 82 -9.84 -7.23 -27.56
N PRO A 83 -8.97 -8.21 -27.84
CA PRO A 83 -9.34 -9.43 -28.58
C PRO A 83 -10.06 -10.45 -27.69
N LEU A 84 -11.13 -10.06 -26.99
CA LEU A 84 -11.94 -10.98 -26.20
C LEU A 84 -13.00 -11.63 -27.09
N TYR A 85 -12.86 -12.93 -27.34
CA TYR A 85 -13.91 -13.67 -28.03
C TYR A 85 -15.13 -13.83 -27.11
N LEU A 86 -16.29 -13.37 -27.57
CA LEU A 86 -17.58 -13.58 -26.93
C LEU A 86 -18.34 -14.67 -27.69
N PRO A 87 -18.63 -15.83 -27.10
CA PRO A 87 -19.45 -16.86 -27.74
C PRO A 87 -20.83 -16.28 -28.10
N GLN A 88 -21.40 -16.66 -29.23
CA GLN A 88 -22.77 -16.24 -29.58
C GLN A 88 -23.79 -17.21 -29.01
N LEU A 89 -24.83 -16.70 -28.36
CA LEU A 89 -26.02 -17.44 -27.95
C LEU A 89 -26.85 -17.83 -29.19
N GLU A 90 -27.78 -18.78 -29.05
CA GLU A 90 -28.68 -19.22 -30.15
C GLU A 90 -29.46 -18.07 -30.80
N ASN A 91 -29.64 -16.95 -30.10
CA ASN A 91 -30.29 -15.73 -30.57
C ASN A 91 -29.34 -14.72 -31.24
N GLY A 92 -28.07 -15.08 -31.47
CA GLY A 92 -27.05 -14.23 -32.09
C GLY A 92 -26.46 -13.14 -31.19
N GLN A 93 -26.83 -13.06 -29.90
CA GLN A 93 -26.23 -12.12 -28.95
C GLN A 93 -24.89 -12.66 -28.39
N PRO A 94 -23.90 -11.80 -28.12
CA PRO A 94 -22.67 -12.22 -27.46
C PRO A 94 -22.93 -12.57 -25.99
N SER A 95 -22.40 -13.69 -25.52
CA SER A 95 -22.35 -14.03 -24.10
C SER A 95 -21.02 -13.61 -23.49
N PRO A 96 -21.01 -13.09 -22.25
CA PRO A 96 -19.77 -12.83 -21.53
C PRO A 96 -19.06 -14.16 -21.23
N PRO A 97 -17.72 -14.15 -21.03
CA PRO A 97 -17.02 -15.33 -20.55
C PRO A 97 -17.66 -15.83 -19.24
N PRO A 98 -17.94 -17.13 -19.10
CA PRO A 98 -18.77 -17.66 -18.01
C PRO A 98 -18.15 -17.47 -16.62
N SER A 99 -16.83 -17.26 -16.54
CA SER A 99 -16.11 -17.04 -15.29
C SER A 99 -15.91 -15.56 -14.95
N LEU A 100 -16.31 -14.63 -15.83
CA LEU A 100 -16.03 -13.21 -15.67
C LEU A 100 -16.80 -12.65 -14.48
N LYS A 101 -16.08 -12.02 -13.55
CA LYS A 101 -16.63 -11.43 -12.34
C LYS A 101 -16.56 -9.91 -12.37
N GLN A 102 -15.49 -9.34 -12.93
CA GLN A 102 -15.28 -7.90 -12.93
C GLN A 102 -14.42 -7.40 -14.10
N ILE A 103 -14.69 -6.17 -14.50
CA ILE A 103 -13.86 -5.37 -15.41
C ILE A 103 -13.63 -4.00 -14.75
N VAL A 104 -12.40 -3.51 -14.80
CA VAL A 104 -12.03 -2.19 -14.27
C VAL A 104 -11.19 -1.47 -15.33
N VAL A 105 -11.68 -0.34 -15.85
CA VAL A 105 -10.94 0.45 -16.85
C VAL A 105 -10.85 1.92 -16.43
N TRP A 106 -9.64 2.49 -16.39
CA TRP A 106 -9.38 3.86 -15.95
C TRP A 106 -8.25 4.57 -16.73
N PRO A 107 -8.34 5.85 -17.11
CA PRO A 107 -9.50 6.71 -17.04
C PRO A 107 -10.63 6.21 -17.95
N HIS A 108 -11.85 6.71 -17.72
CA HIS A 108 -13.04 6.35 -18.51
C HIS A 108 -12.82 6.53 -20.03
N GLU A 109 -11.94 7.46 -20.44
CA GLU A 109 -11.56 7.65 -21.84
C GLU A 109 -10.92 6.40 -22.46
N CYS A 110 -10.19 5.61 -21.65
CA CYS A 110 -9.60 4.33 -22.06
C CYS A 110 -10.68 3.25 -22.31
N TRP A 111 -11.86 3.35 -21.69
CA TRP A 111 -13.00 2.46 -21.98
C TRP A 111 -13.66 2.83 -23.30
N LYS A 112 -13.90 4.13 -23.51
CA LYS A 112 -14.52 4.66 -24.74
C LYS A 112 -13.67 4.44 -25.99
N SER A 113 -12.35 4.30 -25.85
CA SER A 113 -11.44 4.07 -26.97
C SER A 113 -11.42 2.61 -27.44
N LEU A 114 -12.06 1.68 -26.72
CA LEU A 114 -12.08 0.26 -27.07
C LEU A 114 -13.07 -0.01 -28.22
N GLU A 115 -12.54 -0.52 -29.32
CA GLU A 115 -13.23 -1.12 -30.45
C GLU A 115 -13.50 -2.60 -30.17
N TRP A 116 -14.78 -2.97 -30.20
CA TRP A 116 -15.24 -4.34 -29.94
C TRP A 116 -15.59 -5.08 -31.23
N ASP A 117 -15.32 -6.39 -31.28
CA ASP A 117 -15.61 -7.21 -32.47
C ASP A 117 -17.13 -7.45 -32.70
N HIS A 118 -17.97 -7.17 -31.70
CA HIS A 118 -19.43 -7.27 -31.80
C HIS A 118 -20.11 -5.99 -31.28
N PRO A 119 -21.13 -5.43 -31.97
CA PRO A 119 -21.77 -4.15 -31.61
C PRO A 119 -22.42 -4.14 -30.23
N ASN A 120 -22.85 -5.30 -29.72
CA ASN A 120 -23.45 -5.43 -28.39
C ASN A 120 -22.45 -5.85 -27.28
N ALA A 121 -21.18 -6.05 -27.60
CA ALA A 121 -20.17 -6.52 -26.63
C ALA A 121 -19.99 -5.54 -25.46
N GLU A 122 -19.87 -4.24 -25.77
CA GLU A 122 -19.71 -3.20 -24.76
C GLU A 122 -20.85 -3.23 -23.74
N ARG A 123 -22.10 -3.32 -24.22
CA ARG A 123 -23.29 -3.35 -23.38
C ARG A 123 -23.32 -4.54 -22.44
N VAL A 124 -22.91 -5.72 -22.92
CA VAL A 124 -22.88 -6.95 -22.12
C VAL A 124 -21.77 -6.91 -21.07
N LEU A 125 -20.64 -6.29 -21.38
CA LEU A 125 -19.48 -6.21 -20.49
C LEU A 125 -19.60 -5.07 -19.45
N LEU A 126 -20.41 -4.04 -19.72
CA LEU A 126 -20.69 -2.95 -18.79
C LEU A 126 -21.27 -3.43 -17.45
N GLU A 127 -22.03 -4.54 -17.43
CA GLU A 127 -22.60 -5.11 -16.20
C GLU A 127 -21.53 -5.60 -15.22
N PHE A 128 -20.31 -5.87 -15.70
CA PHE A 128 -19.17 -6.30 -14.90
C PHE A 128 -18.26 -5.13 -14.50
N CYS A 129 -18.56 -3.91 -14.94
CA CYS A 129 -17.76 -2.73 -14.58
C CYS A 129 -18.03 -2.30 -13.14
N GLY A 130 -17.10 -2.62 -12.23
CA GLY A 130 -17.22 -2.31 -10.80
C GLY A 130 -17.14 -0.81 -10.51
N ARG A 131 -17.92 -0.33 -9.53
CA ARG A 131 -17.82 1.06 -9.02
C ARG A 131 -16.52 1.22 -8.21
N TYR A 132 -15.83 2.32 -8.50
CA TYR A 132 -14.57 2.76 -7.90
C TYR A 132 -14.58 2.66 -6.36
N HIS A 133 -13.56 2.01 -5.81
CA HIS A 133 -12.99 2.37 -4.52
C HIS A 133 -11.65 3.04 -4.80
N SER A 134 -11.48 4.27 -4.33
CA SER A 134 -10.24 5.04 -4.49
C SER A 134 -9.07 4.27 -3.87
N PHE A 135 -8.01 4.04 -4.64
CA PHE A 135 -6.72 3.67 -4.05
C PHE A 135 -6.23 4.87 -3.22
N PRO A 136 -6.04 4.73 -1.90
CA PRO A 136 -5.22 5.70 -1.18
C PRO A 136 -3.77 5.48 -1.65
N PHE A 137 -2.98 6.54 -1.69
CA PHE A 137 -1.56 6.59 -2.09
C PHE A 137 -1.28 6.85 -3.57
N LYS A 138 -0.69 8.03 -3.80
CA LYS A 138 -0.12 8.50 -5.04
C LYS A 138 1.01 7.53 -5.46
N LEU A 139 1.03 7.08 -6.71
CA LEU A 139 2.21 6.45 -7.30
C LEU A 139 3.40 7.40 -7.07
N VAL A 140 4.49 6.89 -6.51
CA VAL A 140 5.75 7.63 -6.43
C VAL A 140 6.22 7.82 -7.87
N GLU A 141 6.30 9.06 -8.33
CA GLU A 141 6.70 9.41 -9.70
C GLU A 141 8.14 8.92 -9.97
N GLY A 142 8.32 7.88 -10.78
CA GLY A 142 9.63 7.33 -11.13
C GLY A 142 9.57 5.91 -11.67
N ARG A 143 10.59 5.49 -12.43
CA ARG A 143 10.70 4.16 -13.08
C ARG A 143 10.88 3.05 -12.04
N ILE A 144 9.83 2.68 -11.33
CA ILE A 144 9.87 1.60 -10.34
C ILE A 144 9.70 0.26 -11.05
N LYS A 145 10.71 -0.61 -10.92
CA LYS A 145 10.58 -2.03 -11.30
C LYS A 145 9.71 -2.74 -10.27
N ARG A 146 8.39 -2.66 -10.45
CA ARG A 146 7.39 -3.28 -9.59
C ARG A 146 7.18 -4.75 -9.93
N LEU A 147 7.17 -5.60 -8.91
CA LEU A 147 6.79 -7.01 -8.98
C LEU A 147 5.61 -7.24 -8.04
N GLU A 148 4.50 -7.73 -8.59
CA GLU A 148 3.28 -7.99 -7.84
C GLU A 148 2.91 -9.47 -7.88
N PHE A 149 2.67 -10.02 -6.71
CA PHE A 149 2.16 -11.36 -6.49
C PHE A 149 0.78 -11.25 -5.88
N THR A 150 -0.23 -11.80 -6.56
CA THR A 150 -1.60 -11.83 -6.04
C THR A 150 -2.19 -13.23 -6.05
N ASP A 151 -2.91 -13.60 -4.99
CA ASP A 151 -3.61 -14.89 -4.85
C ASP A 151 -2.64 -16.08 -4.96
N ILE A 152 -1.51 -15.98 -4.25
CA ILE A 152 -0.44 -16.99 -4.26
C ILE A 152 -0.49 -17.81 -2.98
N ASP A 153 -0.67 -19.13 -3.15
CA ASP A 153 -0.65 -20.12 -2.07
C ASP A 153 0.63 -21.01 -2.12
N VAL A 154 1.63 -20.61 -2.90
CA VAL A 154 2.92 -21.31 -3.02
C VAL A 154 4.06 -20.40 -2.59
N GLU A 155 5.12 -21.01 -2.08
CA GLU A 155 6.33 -20.31 -1.66
C GLU A 155 6.94 -19.50 -2.81
N ILE A 156 7.28 -18.22 -2.55
CA ILE A 156 8.05 -17.40 -3.48
C ILE A 156 9.53 -17.68 -3.23
N THR A 157 10.15 -18.38 -4.18
CA THR A 157 11.58 -18.75 -4.10
C THR A 157 12.49 -17.80 -4.85
N TRP A 158 11.94 -16.86 -5.63
CA TRP A 158 12.71 -15.98 -6.48
C TRP A 158 12.19 -14.54 -6.50
N LEU A 159 13.10 -13.59 -6.32
CA LEU A 159 12.92 -12.16 -6.53
C LEU A 159 14.07 -11.66 -7.43
N PRO A 160 13.79 -10.85 -8.46
CA PRO A 160 14.84 -10.29 -9.30
C PRO A 160 15.65 -9.26 -8.51
N PRO A 161 16.99 -9.19 -8.67
CA PRO A 161 17.80 -8.24 -7.90
C PRO A 161 17.44 -6.78 -8.10
N SER A 162 16.96 -6.44 -9.30
CA SER A 162 16.54 -5.09 -9.62
C SER A 162 15.08 -4.78 -9.26
N VAL A 163 14.40 -5.60 -8.47
CA VAL A 163 13.04 -5.27 -8.00
C VAL A 163 13.12 -4.08 -7.06
N GLN A 164 12.29 -3.07 -7.30
CA GLN A 164 12.24 -1.84 -6.51
C GLN A 164 10.97 -1.74 -5.69
N GLU A 165 9.87 -2.27 -6.20
CA GLU A 165 8.61 -2.39 -5.46
C GLU A 165 8.13 -3.83 -5.47
N LEU A 166 7.90 -4.39 -4.28
CA LEU A 166 7.31 -5.69 -4.08
C LEU A 166 5.89 -5.52 -3.54
N VAL A 167 4.91 -6.05 -4.24
CA VAL A 167 3.51 -6.07 -3.78
C VAL A 167 3.06 -7.51 -3.58
N LEU A 168 2.63 -7.84 -2.37
CA LEU A 168 2.12 -9.13 -1.97
C LEU A 168 0.64 -8.96 -1.59
N ASN A 169 -0.27 -9.53 -2.35
CA ASN A 169 -1.70 -9.38 -2.14
C ASN A 169 -2.37 -10.75 -2.01
N ARG A 170 -3.08 -11.02 -0.91
CA ARG A 170 -3.73 -12.33 -0.66
C ARG A 170 -2.75 -13.51 -0.82
N CYS A 171 -1.53 -13.36 -0.30
CA CYS A 171 -0.53 -14.44 -0.25
C CYS A 171 -0.68 -15.23 1.05
N ASN A 172 -1.45 -16.32 1.04
CA ASN A 172 -1.82 -17.02 2.27
C ASN A 172 -0.69 -17.88 2.88
N TYR A 173 0.34 -18.21 2.10
CA TYR A 173 1.51 -18.93 2.60
C TYR A 173 2.42 -18.05 3.46
N LEU A 174 2.37 -16.72 3.27
CA LEU A 174 3.27 -15.75 3.87
C LEU A 174 2.91 -15.56 5.36
N ARG A 175 3.85 -15.89 6.25
CA ARG A 175 3.79 -15.63 7.69
C ARG A 175 4.67 -14.47 8.11
N SER A 176 5.77 -14.28 7.37
CA SER A 176 6.68 -13.14 7.47
C SER A 176 7.36 -12.89 6.12
N LEU A 177 7.94 -11.70 5.91
CA LEU A 177 8.69 -11.42 4.68
C LEU A 177 9.87 -12.39 4.51
N ASN A 178 10.45 -12.88 5.62
CA ASN A 178 11.54 -13.84 5.60
C ASN A 178 11.18 -15.20 4.97
N ASP A 179 9.89 -15.53 4.82
CA ASP A 179 9.48 -16.76 4.13
C ASP A 179 9.79 -16.72 2.62
N ILE A 180 10.08 -15.53 2.09
CA ILE A 180 10.58 -15.37 0.72
C ILE A 180 12.11 -15.57 0.75
N SER A 181 12.55 -16.77 0.38
CA SER A 181 13.95 -17.22 0.50
C SER A 181 14.97 -16.37 -0.30
N SER A 182 14.52 -15.67 -1.33
CA SER A 182 15.31 -14.77 -2.19
C SER A 182 15.20 -13.29 -1.81
N THR A 183 14.61 -12.95 -0.65
CA THR A 183 14.55 -11.55 -0.17
C THR A 183 15.92 -10.89 -0.13
N LYS A 184 16.94 -11.60 0.34
CA LYS A 184 18.33 -11.10 0.32
C LYS A 184 18.85 -10.71 -1.07
N ASP A 185 18.29 -11.28 -2.14
CA ASP A 185 18.75 -11.05 -3.51
C ASP A 185 18.15 -9.76 -4.10
N ALA A 186 17.09 -9.22 -3.50
CA ALA A 186 16.38 -8.01 -3.94
C ALA A 186 17.11 -6.72 -3.52
N GLU A 187 18.29 -6.48 -4.10
CA GLU A 187 19.22 -5.41 -3.67
C GLU A 187 18.69 -3.98 -3.85
N GLU A 188 17.76 -3.75 -4.78
CA GLU A 188 17.17 -2.45 -5.08
C GLU A 188 15.79 -2.24 -4.43
N LEU A 189 15.34 -3.13 -3.53
CA LEU A 189 13.99 -3.04 -2.98
C LEU A 189 13.83 -1.84 -2.04
N GLU A 190 13.04 -0.87 -2.50
CA GLU A 190 12.78 0.39 -1.80
C GLU A 190 11.32 0.46 -1.29
N CYS A 191 10.39 -0.27 -1.92
CA CYS A 191 8.98 -0.26 -1.55
C CYS A 191 8.46 -1.69 -1.34
N CYS A 192 7.79 -1.93 -0.22
CA CYS A 192 7.15 -3.21 0.08
C CYS A 192 5.72 -2.96 0.52
N ARG A 193 4.78 -3.62 -0.15
CA ARG A 193 3.36 -3.55 0.18
C ARG A 193 2.80 -4.95 0.41
N ILE A 194 2.16 -5.16 1.56
CA ILE A 194 1.56 -6.44 1.93
C ILE A 194 0.10 -6.21 2.26
N TRP A 195 -0.79 -6.77 1.44
CA TRP A 195 -2.22 -6.52 1.48
C TRP A 195 -3.01 -7.83 1.61
N ASN A 196 -3.98 -7.88 2.52
CA ASN A 196 -4.89 -9.04 2.67
C ASN A 196 -4.17 -10.39 2.87
N CYS A 197 -2.93 -10.39 3.38
CA CYS A 197 -2.14 -11.59 3.64
C CYS A 197 -2.39 -12.05 5.08
N ASN A 198 -3.51 -12.75 5.30
CA ASN A 198 -3.97 -13.10 6.65
C ASN A 198 -3.05 -14.09 7.38
N GLY A 199 -2.11 -14.75 6.71
CA GLY A 199 -1.09 -15.58 7.36
C GLY A 199 -0.01 -14.79 8.12
N VAL A 200 0.16 -13.51 7.78
CA VAL A 200 1.26 -12.67 8.28
C VAL A 200 1.04 -12.33 9.74
N LYS A 201 1.96 -12.80 10.60
CA LYS A 201 1.97 -12.47 12.03
C LYS A 201 2.93 -11.34 12.36
N CYS A 202 4.05 -11.29 11.64
CA CYS A 202 5.02 -10.20 11.73
C CYS A 202 5.57 -9.85 10.35
N PHE A 203 6.07 -8.63 10.19
CA PHE A 203 6.75 -8.25 8.94
C PHE A 203 8.10 -8.98 8.81
N LEU A 204 8.90 -9.01 9.87
CA LEU A 204 10.20 -9.69 9.93
C LEU A 204 10.28 -10.66 11.12
N SER A 205 10.58 -11.92 10.84
CA SER A 205 10.78 -12.98 11.83
C SER A 205 12.26 -13.18 12.23
N SER A 206 13.20 -12.53 11.55
CA SER A 206 14.63 -12.62 11.90
C SER A 206 15.35 -11.28 11.83
N SER A 207 16.36 -11.11 12.68
CA SER A 207 17.04 -9.83 12.91
C SER A 207 18.04 -9.42 11.82
N ILE A 208 18.28 -10.26 10.81
CA ILE A 208 19.37 -10.09 9.83
C ILE A 208 18.85 -9.63 8.46
N ASN A 209 17.60 -9.16 8.36
CA ASN A 209 17.06 -8.77 7.05
C ASN A 209 17.60 -7.40 6.60
N LEU A 210 18.74 -7.40 5.90
CA LEU A 210 19.42 -6.22 5.35
C LEU A 210 18.51 -5.38 4.43
N LEU A 211 17.44 -5.97 3.86
CA LEU A 211 16.43 -5.23 3.10
C LEU A 211 15.80 -4.09 3.90
N ALA A 212 15.59 -4.30 5.20
CA ALA A 212 14.96 -3.31 6.05
C ALA A 212 15.77 -2.01 6.17
N GLN A 213 17.07 -2.03 5.84
CA GLN A 213 17.92 -0.83 5.86
C GLN A 213 17.69 0.06 4.63
N LYS A 214 17.32 -0.52 3.48
CA LYS A 214 17.11 0.20 2.21
C LYS A 214 15.65 0.56 1.95
N LEU A 215 14.72 -0.12 2.62
CA LEU A 215 13.30 0.08 2.44
C LEU A 215 12.92 1.53 2.78
N GLU A 216 12.37 2.24 1.80
CA GLU A 216 11.87 3.61 1.92
C GLU A 216 10.36 3.64 2.22
N VAL A 217 9.60 2.67 1.71
CA VAL A 217 8.14 2.63 1.87
C VAL A 217 7.70 1.25 2.34
N LEU A 218 6.96 1.23 3.45
CA LEU A 218 6.29 0.03 3.96
C LEU A 218 4.78 0.30 4.06
N ASP A 219 3.98 -0.48 3.35
CA ASP A 219 2.52 -0.36 3.34
C ASP A 219 1.85 -1.70 3.68
N LEU A 220 1.16 -1.74 4.82
CA LEU A 220 0.51 -2.92 5.36
C LEU A 220 -1.00 -2.68 5.41
N PHE A 221 -1.77 -3.49 4.70
CA PHE A 221 -3.22 -3.31 4.58
C PHE A 221 -3.97 -4.61 4.86
N SER A 222 -4.96 -4.53 5.75
CA SER A 222 -5.89 -5.63 6.06
C SER A 222 -5.18 -6.94 6.40
N LEU A 223 -4.20 -6.89 7.31
CA LEU A 223 -3.50 -8.08 7.80
C LEU A 223 -4.12 -8.53 9.13
N GLU A 224 -5.07 -9.47 9.06
CA GLU A 224 -5.90 -9.88 10.21
C GLU A 224 -5.10 -10.45 11.40
N ASN A 225 -3.96 -11.10 11.12
CA ASN A 225 -3.13 -11.74 12.14
C ASN A 225 -1.84 -10.96 12.46
N LEU A 226 -1.64 -9.77 11.90
CA LEU A 226 -0.44 -8.98 12.17
C LEU A 226 -0.44 -8.50 13.62
N GLU A 227 0.55 -8.94 14.40
CA GLU A 227 0.69 -8.62 15.83
C GLU A 227 1.82 -7.61 16.09
N ALA A 228 2.88 -7.63 15.28
CA ALA A 228 4.03 -6.73 15.39
C ALA A 228 4.77 -6.59 14.04
N LEU A 229 5.64 -5.60 13.88
CA LEU A 229 6.55 -5.55 12.72
C LEU A 229 7.69 -6.58 12.85
N PHE A 230 8.06 -6.94 14.06
CA PHE A 230 9.18 -7.84 14.34
C PHE A 230 8.75 -8.94 15.32
N GLU A 231 9.22 -10.15 15.12
CA GLU A 231 9.00 -11.23 16.07
C GLU A 231 9.77 -10.97 17.38
N ALA A 232 9.13 -11.16 18.54
CA ALA A 232 9.73 -10.87 19.85
C ALA A 232 11.01 -11.69 20.12
N GLU A 233 11.09 -12.92 19.60
CA GLU A 233 12.29 -13.74 19.68
C GLU A 233 13.45 -13.16 18.85
N ALA A 234 13.15 -12.44 17.76
CA ALA A 234 14.17 -11.77 16.95
C ALA A 234 14.79 -10.59 17.72
N ILE A 235 14.01 -9.88 18.53
CA ILE A 235 14.51 -8.75 19.33
C ILE A 235 15.38 -9.24 20.51
N THR A 236 14.99 -10.35 21.14
CA THR A 236 15.64 -10.85 22.37
C THR A 236 16.89 -11.70 22.14
N LYS A 237 16.98 -12.45 21.03
CA LYS A 237 18.13 -13.35 20.74
C LYS A 237 19.31 -12.63 20.09
N SER A 238 19.05 -11.61 19.27
CA SER A 238 20.07 -10.74 18.70
C SER A 238 19.45 -9.38 18.41
N PRO A 239 19.90 -8.28 19.04
CA PRO A 239 19.33 -6.96 18.81
C PRO A 239 19.27 -6.66 17.32
N LEU A 240 18.14 -6.08 16.84
CA LEU A 240 18.07 -5.64 15.45
C LEU A 240 19.24 -4.66 15.19
N PRO A 241 19.86 -4.70 14.01
CA PRO A 241 20.85 -3.71 13.63
C PRO A 241 20.28 -2.31 13.89
N PRO A 242 21.03 -1.39 14.52
CA PRO A 242 20.55 -0.03 14.80
C PRO A 242 20.01 0.69 13.56
N ASP A 243 20.54 0.33 12.38
CA ASP A 243 20.19 0.94 11.10
C ASP A 243 18.96 0.30 10.42
N THR A 244 18.26 -0.61 11.10
CA THR A 244 16.98 -1.17 10.64
C THR A 244 15.98 -0.03 10.44
N PHE A 245 15.42 0.11 9.24
CA PHE A 245 14.56 1.22 8.80
C PHE A 245 15.19 2.62 8.78
N SER A 246 16.54 2.71 8.76
CA SER A 246 17.24 3.99 8.62
C SER A 246 16.89 4.78 7.34
N SER A 247 16.49 4.10 6.26
CA SER A 247 16.03 4.71 5.00
C SER A 247 14.50 4.85 4.90
N LEU A 248 13.73 4.36 5.88
CA LEU A 248 12.27 4.36 5.80
C LEU A 248 11.74 5.80 5.85
N LYS A 249 11.03 6.18 4.80
CA LYS A 249 10.40 7.51 4.61
C LYS A 249 8.91 7.45 4.89
N THR A 250 8.23 6.38 4.51
CA THR A 250 6.77 6.28 4.65
C THR A 250 6.38 4.94 5.25
N ILE A 251 5.52 5.00 6.27
CA ILE A 251 4.83 3.82 6.79
C ILE A 251 3.32 3.99 6.73
N GLY A 252 2.64 3.01 6.12
CA GLY A 252 1.20 2.86 6.07
C GLY A 252 0.78 1.59 6.81
N VAL A 253 -0.13 1.68 7.77
CA VAL A 253 -0.71 0.50 8.43
C VAL A 253 -2.22 0.68 8.58
N TRP A 254 -2.99 -0.14 7.87
CA TRP A 254 -4.43 0.03 7.74
C TRP A 254 -5.18 -1.28 7.92
N HIS A 255 -6.29 -1.27 8.66
CA HIS A 255 -7.12 -2.46 8.90
C HIS A 255 -6.35 -3.66 9.50
N CYS A 256 -5.22 -3.42 10.17
CA CYS A 256 -4.50 -4.44 10.93
C CYS A 256 -5.02 -4.42 12.37
N HIS A 257 -6.00 -5.25 12.70
CA HIS A 257 -6.74 -5.09 13.97
C HIS A 257 -6.03 -5.67 15.20
N LYS A 258 -5.05 -6.58 15.04
CA LYS A 258 -4.31 -7.21 16.16
C LYS A 258 -3.01 -6.53 16.53
N ILE A 259 -2.49 -5.64 15.68
CA ILE A 259 -1.25 -4.94 15.95
C ILE A 259 -1.48 -3.94 17.08
N LYS A 260 -0.61 -3.99 18.08
CA LYS A 260 -0.71 -3.13 19.26
C LYS A 260 0.29 -1.98 19.21
N THR A 261 1.44 -2.22 18.60
CA THR A 261 2.59 -1.32 18.57
C THR A 261 3.38 -1.49 17.27
N LEU A 262 4.09 -0.44 16.80
CA LEU A 262 4.89 -0.51 15.57
C LEU A 262 6.39 -0.60 15.83
N PHE A 263 6.93 0.39 16.55
CA PHE A 263 8.37 0.54 16.68
C PHE A 263 8.81 0.53 18.14
N PRO A 264 9.95 -0.11 18.47
CA PRO A 264 10.64 0.17 19.71
C PRO A 264 11.33 1.54 19.63
N PHE A 265 11.51 2.19 20.78
CA PHE A 265 12.04 3.56 20.87
C PHE A 265 13.45 3.72 20.28
N TRP A 266 14.25 2.66 20.33
CA TRP A 266 15.66 2.68 19.94
C TRP A 266 15.85 2.54 18.42
N MET A 267 14.76 2.35 17.66
CA MET A 267 14.80 2.23 16.22
C MET A 267 15.20 3.55 15.55
N ASN A 268 16.11 3.48 14.58
CA ASN A 268 16.56 4.64 13.83
C ASN A 268 15.54 5.04 12.76
N LEU A 269 14.71 6.04 13.07
CA LEU A 269 13.66 6.57 12.19
C LEU A 269 14.00 7.97 11.62
N GLN A 270 15.29 8.27 11.42
CA GLN A 270 15.77 9.61 11.02
C GLN A 270 15.32 10.04 9.61
N SER A 271 14.99 9.08 8.74
CA SER A 271 14.49 9.35 7.39
C SER A 271 12.97 9.44 7.29
N LEU A 272 12.25 9.14 8.37
CA LEU A 272 10.80 9.01 8.34
C LEU A 272 10.14 10.36 8.08
N GLU A 273 9.35 10.42 7.02
CA GLU A 273 8.64 11.60 6.55
C GLU A 273 7.13 11.52 6.79
N GLU A 274 6.55 10.31 6.71
CA GLU A 274 5.11 10.13 6.78
C GLU A 274 4.72 8.87 7.58
N ILE A 275 3.82 9.06 8.57
CA ILE A 275 3.18 7.99 9.32
C ILE A 275 1.67 8.05 9.03
N ASN A 276 1.12 6.99 8.47
CA ASN A 276 -0.30 6.87 8.15
C ASN A 276 -0.88 5.59 8.77
N ILE A 277 -1.69 5.71 9.82
CA ILE A 277 -2.26 4.57 10.54
C ILE A 277 -3.77 4.70 10.62
N GLY A 278 -4.50 3.68 10.21
CA GLY A 278 -5.95 3.73 10.11
C GLY A 278 -6.66 2.43 10.47
N PHE A 279 -7.78 2.50 11.20
CA PHE A 279 -8.65 1.36 11.45
C PHE A 279 -7.94 0.18 12.15
N CYS A 280 -6.98 0.45 13.03
CA CYS A 280 -6.24 -0.55 13.82
C CYS A 280 -6.77 -0.60 15.26
N ASN A 281 -7.79 -1.43 15.49
CA ASN A 281 -8.62 -1.39 16.71
C ASN A 281 -7.87 -1.68 18.02
N GLN A 282 -6.80 -2.46 18.01
CA GLN A 282 -6.00 -2.79 19.20
C GLN A 282 -4.70 -1.99 19.32
N MET A 283 -4.45 -1.03 18.43
CA MET A 283 -3.26 -0.18 18.50
C MET A 283 -3.30 0.64 19.79
N GLU A 284 -2.33 0.46 20.69
CA GLU A 284 -2.27 1.15 21.99
C GLU A 284 -1.26 2.30 21.98
N GLU A 285 -0.09 2.08 21.38
CA GLU A 285 0.99 3.06 21.21
C GLU A 285 1.68 2.83 19.87
N ILE A 286 2.14 3.88 19.18
CA ILE A 286 2.84 3.70 17.89
C ILE A 286 4.32 3.36 18.14
N ILE A 287 4.93 4.07 19.09
CA ILE A 287 6.36 3.93 19.44
C ILE A 287 6.49 3.63 20.93
N VAL A 288 7.04 2.46 21.27
CA VAL A 288 7.11 1.95 22.64
C VAL A 288 8.49 2.12 23.23
N TRP A 289 8.53 2.62 24.46
CA TRP A 289 9.70 2.62 25.32
C TRP A 289 9.59 1.50 26.37
N ASP A 290 10.42 0.46 26.24
CA ASP A 290 10.59 -0.53 27.31
C ASP A 290 11.74 -0.09 28.24
N ALA A 291 11.38 0.28 29.47
CA ALA A 291 12.33 0.79 30.47
C ALA A 291 13.36 -0.24 30.94
N GLU A 292 13.12 -1.53 30.71
CA GLU A 292 14.03 -2.62 31.08
C GLU A 292 15.27 -2.69 30.18
N GLU A 293 15.18 -2.29 28.90
CA GLU A 293 16.30 -2.38 27.95
C GLU A 293 17.33 -1.24 28.08
N ALA A 294 16.97 -0.12 28.71
CA ALA A 294 17.80 1.08 28.76
C ALA A 294 18.74 1.20 29.97
N GLY A 295 18.80 0.18 30.84
CA GLY A 295 19.78 0.12 31.93
C GLY A 295 19.75 1.35 32.84
N GLY A 296 18.60 1.65 33.43
CA GLY A 296 18.50 2.59 34.55
C GLY A 296 17.31 3.54 34.50
N GLU A 297 16.72 3.75 35.68
CA GLU A 297 15.76 4.81 35.98
C GLU A 297 16.40 6.19 35.73
N LYS A 298 16.36 6.68 34.49
CA LYS A 298 16.59 8.10 34.23
C LYS A 298 15.29 8.83 34.54
N GLU A 299 15.23 9.46 35.72
CA GLU A 299 14.24 10.48 36.04
C GLU A 299 14.41 11.64 35.04
N GLY A 300 13.65 11.62 33.95
CA GLY A 300 13.73 12.64 32.91
C GLY A 300 12.78 12.38 31.74
N VAL A 301 12.43 13.45 31.05
CA VAL A 301 11.69 13.39 29.79
C VAL A 301 12.63 12.90 28.68
N ILE A 302 12.17 11.92 27.90
CA ILE A 302 12.93 11.31 26.81
C ILE A 302 12.56 12.02 25.50
N GLN A 303 13.54 12.41 24.71
CA GLN A 303 13.29 13.03 23.41
C GLN A 303 13.39 11.99 22.30
N LEU A 304 12.29 11.79 21.58
CA LEU A 304 12.23 11.01 20.36
C LEU A 304 12.40 11.95 19.17
N ILE A 305 13.52 11.84 18.45
CA ILE A 305 13.88 12.79 17.39
C ILE A 305 13.46 12.20 16.03
N LEU A 306 12.50 12.85 15.37
CA LEU A 306 12.03 12.50 14.02
C LEU A 306 12.19 13.74 13.11
N PRO A 307 13.42 14.04 12.66
CA PRO A 307 13.75 15.35 12.12
C PRO A 307 13.11 15.62 10.76
N LYS A 308 12.77 14.57 10.00
CA LYS A 308 12.16 14.66 8.66
C LYS A 308 10.66 14.42 8.64
N LEU A 309 10.04 14.10 9.78
CA LEU A 309 8.61 13.78 9.82
C LEU A 309 7.81 15.01 9.39
N LYS A 310 7.04 14.90 8.31
CA LYS A 310 6.21 15.95 7.70
C LYS A 310 4.73 15.71 7.96
N ILE A 311 4.29 14.45 7.94
CA ILE A 311 2.87 14.10 8.02
C ILE A 311 2.66 13.00 9.07
N LEU A 312 1.73 13.27 9.98
CA LEU A 312 1.18 12.28 10.90
C LEU A 312 -0.33 12.18 10.65
N ASP A 313 -0.80 11.04 10.17
CA ASP A 313 -2.21 10.79 9.86
C ASP A 313 -2.71 9.56 10.62
N LEU A 314 -3.64 9.78 11.56
CA LEU A 314 -4.18 8.78 12.48
C LEU A 314 -5.69 8.72 12.35
N LYS A 315 -6.25 7.53 12.13
CA LYS A 315 -7.69 7.39 11.85
C LYS A 315 -8.30 6.18 12.53
N GLU A 316 -9.43 6.38 13.21
CA GLU A 316 -10.27 5.30 13.75
C GLU A 316 -9.43 4.31 14.58
N LEU A 317 -8.72 4.87 15.57
CA LEU A 317 -7.82 4.14 16.47
C LEU A 317 -8.39 4.18 17.91
N PRO A 318 -9.41 3.37 18.23
CA PRO A 318 -10.15 3.48 19.49
C PRO A 318 -9.30 3.15 20.73
N ALA A 319 -8.32 2.25 20.60
CA ALA A 319 -7.45 1.84 21.71
C ALA A 319 -6.18 2.71 21.88
N LEU A 320 -5.91 3.63 20.95
CA LEU A 320 -4.64 4.37 20.92
C LEU A 320 -4.62 5.37 22.07
N LYS A 321 -3.79 5.15 23.08
CA LYS A 321 -3.71 6.03 24.27
C LYS A 321 -2.77 7.21 24.06
N SER A 322 -1.66 6.96 23.39
CA SER A 322 -0.60 7.93 23.11
C SER A 322 0.16 7.55 21.83
N ILE A 323 0.79 8.51 21.17
CA ILE A 323 1.65 8.25 19.99
C ILE A 323 2.94 7.56 20.40
N CYS A 324 3.56 8.02 21.49
CA CYS A 324 4.74 7.39 22.10
C CYS A 324 4.55 7.22 23.61
N SER A 325 5.34 6.36 24.23
CA SER A 325 5.21 6.07 25.66
C SER A 325 5.24 7.33 26.53
N ARG A 326 4.56 7.26 27.69
CA ARG A 326 4.21 8.43 28.53
C ARG A 326 5.36 9.39 28.86
N ARG A 327 6.61 8.92 28.93
CA ARG A 327 7.77 9.75 29.25
C ARG A 327 8.47 10.38 28.04
N ALA A 328 8.03 10.05 26.82
CA ALA A 328 8.62 10.52 25.59
C ALA A 328 7.92 11.78 25.05
N LEU A 329 8.72 12.70 24.50
CA LEU A 329 8.31 13.84 23.68
C LEU A 329 8.95 13.74 22.31
N MET A 330 8.18 14.01 21.27
CA MET A 330 8.61 13.98 19.89
C MET A 330 9.18 15.35 19.47
N VAL A 331 10.42 15.35 19.00
CA VAL A 331 11.09 16.50 18.38
C VAL A 331 10.95 16.33 16.87
N CYS A 332 10.05 17.10 16.26
CA CYS A 332 9.67 16.98 14.84
C CYS A 332 9.65 18.35 14.16
N ASP A 333 10.82 18.95 13.93
CA ASP A 333 10.91 20.32 13.38
C ASP A 333 10.39 20.44 11.93
N SER A 334 10.35 19.33 11.18
CA SER A 334 9.79 19.29 9.82
C SER A 334 8.29 19.01 9.78
N LEU A 335 7.61 18.85 10.91
CA LEU A 335 6.22 18.42 10.95
C LEU A 335 5.31 19.51 10.39
N LYS A 336 4.62 19.21 9.29
CA LYS A 336 3.73 20.12 8.57
C LYS A 336 2.27 19.87 8.87
N LYS A 337 1.86 18.61 8.90
CA LYS A 337 0.45 18.23 8.98
C LYS A 337 0.22 17.15 10.01
N ILE A 338 -0.75 17.39 10.88
CA ILE A 338 -1.29 16.40 11.80
C ILE A 338 -2.74 16.19 11.42
N ARG A 339 -3.15 14.95 11.18
CA ARG A 339 -4.54 14.59 10.90
C ARG A 339 -4.94 13.52 11.90
N ILE A 340 -6.01 13.77 12.65
CA ILE A 340 -6.51 12.83 13.65
C ILE A 340 -8.00 12.69 13.47
N TRP A 341 -8.43 11.48 13.13
CA TRP A 341 -9.82 11.19 12.81
C TRP A 341 -10.38 10.14 13.77
N ASN A 342 -11.35 10.52 14.60
CA ASN A 342 -12.05 9.61 15.51
C ASN A 342 -11.15 8.64 16.33
N CYS A 343 -10.09 9.17 16.96
CA CYS A 343 -9.20 8.41 17.85
C CYS A 343 -9.62 8.60 19.32
N GLU A 344 -10.71 7.96 19.74
CA GLU A 344 -11.34 8.17 21.06
C GLU A 344 -10.42 7.93 22.27
N GLY A 345 -9.46 6.99 22.15
CA GLY A 345 -8.52 6.67 23.22
C GLY A 345 -7.40 7.71 23.40
N LEU A 346 -7.15 8.55 22.39
CA LEU A 346 -5.94 9.37 22.31
C LEU A 346 -6.11 10.59 23.21
N ARG A 347 -5.34 10.67 24.30
CA ARG A 347 -5.49 11.76 25.28
C ARG A 347 -4.42 12.84 25.22
N ARG A 348 -3.34 12.59 24.48
CA ARG A 348 -2.17 13.46 24.46
C ARG A 348 -1.49 13.43 23.10
N ILE A 349 -1.02 14.59 22.65
CA ILE A 349 -0.07 14.72 21.54
C ILE A 349 1.29 15.08 22.17
N PRO A 350 2.27 14.17 22.22
CA PRO A 350 3.54 14.40 22.90
C PRO A 350 4.51 15.19 22.01
N LEU A 351 4.16 16.42 21.59
CA LEU A 351 5.05 17.28 20.81
C LEU A 351 5.96 18.09 21.73
N TYR A 352 7.27 18.06 21.45
CA TYR A 352 8.22 18.95 22.10
C TYR A 352 8.04 20.38 21.56
N LEU A 353 7.75 21.32 22.47
CA LEU A 353 7.69 22.74 22.17
C LEU A 353 8.83 23.45 22.91
N PRO A 354 9.89 23.93 22.21
CA PRO A 354 11.00 24.63 22.84
C PRO A 354 10.50 25.85 23.62
N LEU A 355 10.99 26.08 24.84
CA LEU A 355 10.62 27.25 25.64
C LEU A 355 11.44 28.47 25.22
N LEU A 356 10.76 29.60 25.05
CA LEU A 356 11.38 30.91 24.87
C LEU A 356 11.90 31.45 26.21
N ASP A 357 12.74 32.50 26.18
CA ASP A 357 13.31 33.13 27.38
C ASP A 357 12.27 33.59 28.41
N ASN A 358 11.03 33.86 27.97
CA ASN A 358 9.90 34.22 28.81
C ASN A 358 9.13 33.01 29.40
N GLY A 359 9.66 31.80 29.24
CA GLY A 359 9.05 30.56 29.70
C GLY A 359 7.83 30.09 28.89
N ARG A 360 7.48 30.74 27.77
CA ARG A 360 6.39 30.30 26.91
C ARG A 360 6.87 29.28 25.87
N PRO A 361 6.05 28.28 25.51
CA PRO A 361 6.35 27.40 24.39
C PRO A 361 6.42 28.20 23.08
N SER A 362 7.41 27.89 22.27
CA SER A 362 7.53 28.40 20.91
C SER A 362 6.58 27.67 19.97
N ARG A 363 6.20 28.36 18.91
CA ARG A 363 5.42 27.79 17.82
C ARG A 363 6.26 26.74 17.09
N PRO A 364 5.70 25.57 16.73
CA PRO A 364 6.40 24.61 15.89
C PRO A 364 6.83 25.26 14.57
N PRO A 365 8.08 25.07 14.12
CA PRO A 365 8.66 25.87 13.05
C PRO A 365 8.04 25.61 11.68
N SER A 366 7.66 24.37 11.38
CA SER A 366 7.13 23.97 10.06
C SER A 366 5.65 23.61 10.06
N LEU A 367 4.96 23.68 11.21
CA LEU A 367 3.57 23.23 11.30
C LEU A 367 2.68 24.15 10.48
N GLU A 368 1.97 23.56 9.53
CA GLU A 368 1.04 24.24 8.62
C GLU A 368 -0.41 24.03 9.11
N GLU A 369 -0.74 22.81 9.56
CA GLU A 369 -2.14 22.43 9.82
C GLU A 369 -2.29 21.26 10.81
N ILE A 370 -3.32 21.34 11.67
CA ILE A 370 -3.85 20.25 12.47
C ILE A 370 -5.32 20.04 12.06
N VAL A 371 -5.63 18.91 11.42
CA VAL A 371 -6.98 18.59 10.93
C VAL A 371 -7.64 17.55 11.83
N LEU A 372 -8.80 17.90 12.38
CA LEU A 372 -9.62 16.99 13.16
C LEU A 372 -10.91 16.64 12.43
N TRP A 373 -11.27 15.36 12.44
CA TRP A 373 -12.50 14.87 11.82
C TRP A 373 -13.13 13.70 12.61
N PRO A 374 -14.47 13.59 12.67
CA PRO A 374 -15.45 14.60 12.27
C PRO A 374 -15.41 15.82 13.22
N GLN A 375 -15.82 16.99 12.73
CA GLN A 375 -15.76 18.27 13.48
C GLN A 375 -16.29 18.17 14.91
N GLU A 376 -17.49 17.62 15.08
CA GLU A 376 -18.16 17.47 16.39
C GLU A 376 -17.36 16.61 17.39
N TRP A 377 -16.70 15.55 16.90
CA TRP A 377 -15.77 14.77 17.72
C TRP A 377 -14.49 15.57 18.00
N GLY A 378 -13.94 16.21 16.96
CA GLY A 378 -12.69 16.97 17.05
C GLY A 378 -12.76 18.10 18.06
N GLU A 379 -13.87 18.85 18.11
CA GLU A 379 -14.08 19.95 19.07
C GLU A 379 -14.06 19.43 20.51
N SER A 380 -14.85 18.38 20.81
CA SER A 380 -14.86 17.77 22.14
C SER A 380 -13.51 17.17 22.51
N TRP A 381 -12.85 16.53 21.54
CA TRP A 381 -11.57 15.87 21.75
C TRP A 381 -10.46 16.88 22.07
N TRP A 382 -10.37 17.98 21.31
CA TRP A 382 -9.38 19.04 21.51
C TRP A 382 -9.46 19.68 22.90
N GLU A 383 -10.67 19.87 23.41
CA GLU A 383 -10.90 20.40 24.76
C GLU A 383 -10.52 19.41 25.87
N SER A 384 -10.56 18.11 25.58
CA SER A 384 -10.24 17.04 26.53
C SER A 384 -8.75 16.64 26.59
N LEU A 385 -7.92 17.18 25.68
CA LEU A 385 -6.50 16.85 25.57
C LEU A 385 -5.71 17.22 26.84
N GLU A 386 -4.84 16.30 27.26
CA GLU A 386 -3.82 16.52 28.28
C GLU A 386 -2.61 17.23 27.67
N TRP A 387 -2.34 18.46 28.12
CA TRP A 387 -1.25 19.30 27.63
C TRP A 387 -0.05 19.28 28.58
N ASP A 388 1.15 19.09 28.03
CA ASP A 388 2.40 19.08 28.81
C ASP A 388 2.80 20.46 29.34
N HIS A 389 2.23 21.54 28.78
CA HIS A 389 2.44 22.91 29.21
C HIS A 389 1.12 23.69 29.15
N PRO A 390 0.78 24.54 30.15
CA PRO A 390 -0.49 25.29 30.18
C PRO A 390 -0.80 26.08 28.90
N ASN A 391 0.22 26.71 28.32
CA ASN A 391 0.09 27.51 27.09
C ASN A 391 0.26 26.69 25.78
N ALA A 392 0.46 25.37 25.83
CA ALA A 392 0.68 24.57 24.61
C ALA A 392 -0.54 24.60 23.69
N LYS A 393 -1.75 24.52 24.28
CA LYS A 393 -3.02 24.61 23.57
C LYS A 393 -3.12 25.91 22.76
N ASP A 394 -2.83 27.05 23.38
CA ASP A 394 -2.92 28.37 22.75
C ASP A 394 -1.93 28.55 21.59
N VAL A 395 -0.74 27.93 21.70
CA VAL A 395 0.30 27.99 20.67
C VAL A 395 -0.10 27.18 19.43
N LEU A 396 -0.84 26.09 19.61
CA LEU A 396 -1.26 25.19 18.53
C LEU A 396 -2.62 25.55 17.93
N LEU A 397 -3.48 26.24 18.69
CA LEU A 397 -4.82 26.65 18.26
C LEU A 397 -4.87 27.32 16.86
N PRO A 398 -3.91 28.20 16.46
CA PRO A 398 -3.98 28.85 15.14
C PRO A 398 -3.82 27.91 13.95
N PHE A 399 -3.38 26.66 14.16
CA PHE A 399 -3.23 25.66 13.10
C PHE A 399 -4.43 24.70 13.03
N LEU A 400 -5.36 24.81 13.97
CA LEU A 400 -6.44 23.86 14.15
C LEU A 400 -7.58 24.10 13.15
N ASN A 401 -7.89 23.07 12.37
CA ASN A 401 -8.99 23.03 11.42
C ASN A 401 -9.91 21.84 11.73
N PHE A 402 -11.21 22.12 11.91
CA PHE A 402 -12.23 21.10 12.03
C PHE A 402 -12.89 20.85 10.67
N THR A 403 -12.99 19.58 10.26
CA THR A 403 -13.63 19.22 8.99
C THR A 403 -15.05 18.66 9.25
N PRO A 404 -16.10 19.21 8.62
CA PRO A 404 -17.47 18.71 8.80
C PRO A 404 -17.67 17.33 8.16
N ARG A 405 -18.71 16.60 8.59
CA ARG A 405 -19.14 15.38 7.88
C ARG A 405 -19.69 15.76 6.51
N TRP A 406 -19.33 15.01 5.48
CA TRP A 406 -19.99 15.10 4.18
C TRP A 406 -21.39 14.49 4.36
N HIS A 407 -22.44 15.30 4.18
CA HIS A 407 -23.85 14.91 4.35
C HIS A 407 -24.39 14.11 3.17
#